data_AF-A0A7V3VJB2-F1
#
_entry.id   AF-A0A7V3VJB2-F1
#
_cell.length_a   1.000
_cell.length_b   1.000
_cell.length_c   1.000
_cell.angle_alpha   90.00
_cell.angle_beta   90.00
_cell.angle_gamma   90.00
#
_symmetry.space_group_name_H-M   'P 1'
#
loop_
_entity.id
_entity.type
_entity.pdbx_description
1 polymer ?
#
loop_
_entity_poly.entity_id
_entity_poly.type
_entity_poly.pdbx_seq_one_letter_code
_entity_poly.pdbx_strand_id
1 'polypeptide(L)'
;MFMTCDRCGYRGEGEEFRHIGNVMCCGPLVFRECPSCGNPVICDRQEMREDIENTAREISRRVEAALSSGDTTQAKTLLKDLSLLNQCLNSEALEEYIRSRRREIRRLERNSISP
;
A
#
# COMPACT_ATOMS: atom_id res chain seq x y z
N MET A 1 -16.78 1.11 5.51
CA MET A 1 -17.17 0.19 6.60
C MET A 1 -17.15 0.94 7.93
N PHE A 2 -18.07 0.61 8.86
CA PHE A 2 -18.15 1.32 10.15
C PHE A 2 -17.34 0.62 11.24
N MET A 3 -16.43 1.35 11.88
CA MET A 3 -15.71 0.93 13.07
C MET A 3 -16.37 1.51 14.32
N THR A 4 -16.25 0.82 15.45
CA THR A 4 -16.73 1.31 16.74
C THR A 4 -15.58 1.34 17.74
N CYS A 5 -15.45 2.44 18.47
CA CYS A 5 -14.49 2.55 19.56
C CYS A 5 -15.06 1.93 20.84
N ASP A 6 -14.40 0.90 21.38
CA ASP A 6 -14.83 0.23 22.61
C ASP A 6 -14.77 1.13 23.86
N ARG A 7 -14.01 2.23 23.81
CA ARG A 7 -13.87 3.15 24.95
C ARG A 7 -14.96 4.21 25.02
N CYS A 8 -15.25 4.90 23.91
CA CYS A 8 -16.20 6.02 23.90
C CYS A 8 -17.50 5.74 23.13
N GLY A 9 -17.61 4.57 22.49
CA GLY A 9 -18.79 4.19 21.69
C GLY A 9 -18.91 4.93 20.36
N TYR A 10 -17.94 5.77 19.98
CA TYR A 10 -17.96 6.44 18.69
C TYR A 10 -17.97 5.42 17.55
N ARG A 11 -18.91 5.59 16.62
CA ARG A 11 -19.06 4.77 15.42
C ARG A 11 -18.92 5.65 14.19
N GLY A 12 -17.98 5.34 13.33
CA GLY A 12 -17.66 6.11 12.13
C GLY A 12 -17.08 5.23 11.03
N GLU A 13 -16.88 5.77 9.85
CA GLU A 13 -16.21 5.06 8.77
C GLU A 13 -14.74 4.79 9.12
N GLY A 14 -14.20 3.66 8.70
CA GLY A 14 -12.81 3.29 9.01
C GLY A 14 -11.78 4.34 8.58
N GLU A 15 -12.04 5.07 7.50
CA GLU A 15 -11.18 6.16 7.01
C GLU A 15 -11.05 7.33 8.01
N GLU A 16 -12.03 7.51 8.90
CA GLU A 16 -12.00 8.51 9.97
C GLU A 16 -11.03 8.13 11.11
N PHE A 17 -10.60 6.87 11.17
CA PHE A 17 -9.69 6.37 12.20
C PHE A 17 -8.24 6.39 11.69
N ARG A 18 -7.40 7.21 12.29
CA ARG A 18 -5.99 7.39 11.88
C ARG A 18 -5.16 6.15 12.24
N HIS A 19 -4.35 5.64 11.32
CA HIS A 19 -3.44 4.53 11.63
C HIS A 19 -2.39 4.94 12.67
N ILE A 20 -2.18 4.09 13.68
CA ILE A 20 -1.16 4.28 14.72
C ILE A 20 -0.35 2.99 14.90
N GLY A 21 0.97 3.13 15.04
CA GLY A 21 1.91 2.01 15.18
C GLY A 21 2.74 1.74 13.92
N ASN A 22 3.80 0.95 14.09
CA ASN A 22 4.73 0.62 13.01
C ASN A 22 4.06 -0.42 12.10
N VAL A 23 3.61 0.02 10.91
CA VAL A 23 3.08 -0.82 9.82
C VAL A 23 4.22 -1.59 9.12
N MET A 24 5.24 -1.99 9.87
CA MET A 24 6.40 -2.68 9.34
C MET A 24 6.26 -4.15 9.71
N CYS A 25 5.93 -4.95 8.70
CA CYS A 25 6.17 -6.39 8.58
C CYS A 25 5.56 -7.42 9.54
N CYS A 26 5.12 -7.08 10.76
CA CYS A 26 5.23 -8.08 11.82
C CYS A 26 4.06 -8.09 12.85
N GLY A 27 3.03 -8.94 12.67
CA GLY A 27 2.14 -9.44 13.75
C GLY A 27 0.68 -8.95 13.81
N PRO A 28 -0.21 -9.56 14.64
CA PRO A 28 -1.63 -9.82 14.31
C PRO A 28 -2.63 -8.69 14.61
N LEU A 29 -2.22 -7.50 15.04
CA LEU A 29 -3.15 -6.43 15.42
C LEU A 29 -2.65 -5.10 14.87
N VAL A 30 -3.48 -4.45 14.07
CA VAL A 30 -3.23 -3.08 13.65
C VAL A 30 -4.15 -2.16 14.43
N PHE A 31 -3.53 -1.12 14.93
CA PHE A 31 -4.19 -0.14 15.77
C PHE A 31 -4.52 1.07 14.91
N ARG A 32 -5.77 1.51 14.98
CA ARG A 32 -6.17 2.85 14.55
C ARG A 32 -6.56 3.67 15.77
N GLU A 33 -6.49 4.98 15.66
CA GLU A 33 -6.82 5.91 16.71
C GLU A 33 -8.24 6.40 16.51
N CYS A 34 -9.06 6.30 17.56
CA CYS A 34 -10.40 6.85 17.56
C CYS A 34 -10.37 8.38 17.43
N PRO A 35 -11.06 8.99 16.44
CA PRO A 35 -11.05 10.44 16.26
C PRO A 35 -11.75 11.20 17.39
N SER A 36 -12.65 10.53 18.12
CA SER A 36 -13.41 11.13 19.21
C SER A 36 -12.66 11.16 20.54
N CYS A 37 -11.88 10.14 20.87
CA CYS A 37 -11.26 10.02 22.21
C CYS A 37 -9.77 9.62 22.22
N GLY A 38 -9.16 9.46 21.04
CA GLY A 38 -7.75 9.07 20.90
C GLY A 38 -7.44 7.62 21.32
N ASN A 39 -8.45 6.81 21.64
CA ASN A 39 -8.22 5.42 22.06
C ASN A 39 -7.75 4.55 20.89
N PRO A 40 -6.77 3.66 21.09
CA PRO A 40 -6.43 2.63 20.11
C PRO A 40 -7.60 1.67 19.88
N VAL A 41 -7.91 1.40 18.62
CA VAL A 41 -8.95 0.48 18.15
C VAL A 41 -8.25 -0.60 17.33
N ILE A 42 -8.49 -1.86 17.68
CA ILE A 42 -7.93 -3.02 16.99
C ILE A 42 -8.74 -3.27 15.72
N CYS A 43 -8.08 -3.40 14.57
CA CYS A 43 -8.69 -3.77 13.29
C CYS A 43 -8.54 -5.28 13.04
N ASP A 44 -9.58 -5.93 12.50
CA ASP A 44 -9.51 -7.33 12.11
C ASP A 44 -8.63 -7.52 10.85
N ARG A 45 -7.93 -8.65 10.80
CA ARG A 45 -6.86 -8.95 9.84
C ARG A 45 -7.35 -9.06 8.39
N GLN A 46 -8.60 -9.45 8.19
CA GLN A 46 -9.18 -9.66 6.85
C GLN A 46 -9.46 -8.34 6.13
N GLU A 47 -10.00 -7.34 6.85
CA GLU A 47 -10.30 -6.01 6.31
C GLU A 47 -9.02 -5.28 5.86
N MET A 48 -7.96 -5.41 6.65
CA MET A 48 -6.66 -4.84 6.27
C MET A 48 -6.04 -5.47 5.06
N ARG A 49 -6.23 -6.77 4.87
CA ARG A 49 -5.71 -7.43 3.67
C ARG A 49 -6.38 -6.86 2.43
N GLU A 50 -7.69 -6.64 2.47
CA GLU A 50 -8.43 -6.03 1.37
C GLU A 50 -7.97 -4.58 1.11
N ASP A 51 -7.76 -3.78 2.16
CA ASP A 51 -7.22 -2.42 2.04
C ASP A 51 -5.81 -2.41 1.41
N ILE A 52 -4.94 -3.32 1.84
CA ILE A 52 -3.57 -3.46 1.29
C ILE A 52 -3.64 -3.94 -0.17
N GLU A 53 -4.53 -4.87 -0.51
CA GLU A 53 -4.74 -5.34 -1.88
C GLU A 53 -5.28 -4.22 -2.79
N ASN A 54 -6.23 -3.43 -2.30
CA ASN A 54 -6.77 -2.27 -3.02
C ASN A 54 -5.70 -1.19 -3.24
N THR A 55 -4.89 -0.92 -2.21
CA THR A 55 -3.76 0.00 -2.31
C THR A 55 -2.72 -0.51 -3.31
N ALA A 56 -2.40 -1.81 -3.28
CA ALA A 56 -1.48 -2.42 -4.23
C ALA A 56 -2.00 -2.31 -5.67
N ARG A 57 -3.30 -2.56 -5.91
CA ARG A 57 -3.91 -2.38 -7.24
C ARG A 57 -3.81 -0.94 -7.72
N GLU A 58 -4.04 0.03 -6.84
CA GLU A 58 -3.98 1.45 -7.21
C GLU A 58 -2.54 1.88 -7.53
N ILE A 59 -1.57 1.47 -6.72
CA ILE A 59 -0.15 1.73 -7.01
C ILE A 59 0.25 1.05 -8.33
N SER A 60 -0.20 -0.18 -8.61
CA SER A 60 0.04 -0.85 -9.90
C SER A 60 -0.49 -0.03 -11.08
N ARG A 61 -1.70 0.54 -11.00
CA ARG A 61 -2.21 1.43 -12.05
C ARG A 61 -1.34 2.67 -12.24
N ARG A 62 -0.89 3.28 -11.14
CA ARG A 62 -0.01 4.46 -11.17
C ARG A 62 1.37 4.11 -11.76
N VAL A 63 1.87 2.90 -11.54
CA VAL A 63 3.11 2.42 -12.19
C VAL A 63 2.92 2.38 -13.71
N GLU A 64 1.82 1.80 -14.21
CA GLU A 64 1.56 1.77 -15.66
C GLU A 64 1.43 3.17 -16.25
N ALA A 65 0.77 4.09 -15.55
CA ALA A 65 0.66 5.48 -15.97
C ALA A 65 2.04 6.16 -16.06
N ALA A 66 2.88 6.01 -15.04
CA ALA A 66 4.23 6.56 -15.00
C ALA A 66 5.14 5.96 -16.10
N LEU A 67 5.03 4.65 -16.36
CA LEU A 67 5.74 4.00 -17.46
C LEU A 67 5.30 4.53 -18.82
N SER A 68 3.99 4.72 -19.01
CA SER A 68 3.42 5.24 -20.25
C SER A 68 3.83 6.69 -20.52
N SER A 69 4.02 7.50 -19.47
CA SER A 69 4.52 8.88 -19.59
C SER A 69 6.05 8.97 -19.64
N GLY A 70 6.78 7.85 -19.55
CA GLY A 70 8.24 7.83 -19.52
C GLY A 70 8.86 8.32 -18.21
N ASP A 71 8.06 8.54 -17.15
CA ASP A 71 8.56 8.95 -15.83
C ASP A 71 9.11 7.75 -15.06
N THR A 72 10.33 7.36 -15.42
CA THR A 72 11.02 6.22 -14.80
C THR A 72 11.35 6.45 -13.32
N THR A 73 11.45 7.70 -12.90
CA THR A 73 11.74 8.07 -11.50
C THR A 73 10.52 7.80 -10.63
N GLN A 74 9.35 8.29 -11.05
CA GLN A 74 8.10 8.02 -10.36
C GLN A 74 7.77 6.52 -10.36
N ALA A 75 7.95 5.84 -11.49
CA ALA A 75 7.72 4.40 -11.59
C ALA A 75 8.60 3.60 -10.61
N LYS A 76 9.88 3.96 -10.43
CA LYS A 76 10.79 3.34 -9.45
C LYS A 76 10.30 3.52 -8.01
N THR A 77 9.86 4.72 -7.66
CA THR A 77 9.31 5.04 -6.33
C THR A 77 8.08 4.19 -6.05
N LEU A 78 7.13 4.16 -6.98
CA LEU A 78 5.90 3.38 -6.83
C LEU A 78 6.19 1.86 -6.72
N LEU A 79 7.17 1.34 -7.48
CA LEU A 79 7.58 -0.07 -7.35
C LEU A 79 8.28 -0.40 -6.03
N LYS A 80 8.89 0.59 -5.36
CA LYS A 80 9.42 0.42 -4.01
C LYS A 80 8.28 0.29 -3.01
N ASP A 81 7.26 1.16 -3.11
CA ASP A 81 6.08 1.10 -2.27
C ASP A 81 5.32 -0.22 -2.48
N LEU A 82 5.16 -0.66 -3.72
CA LEU A 82 4.56 -1.96 -4.04
C LEU A 82 5.34 -3.13 -3.43
N SER A 83 6.68 -3.03 -3.37
CA SER A 83 7.53 -4.05 -2.72
C SER A 83 7.30 -4.11 -1.22
N LEU A 84 7.07 -2.95 -0.57
CA LEU A 84 6.74 -2.89 0.86
C LEU A 84 5.37 -3.54 1.11
N LEU A 85 4.36 -3.23 0.30
CA LEU A 85 3.05 -3.87 0.41
C LEU A 85 3.13 -5.38 0.16
N ASN A 86 3.96 -5.83 -0.78
CA ASN A 86 4.11 -7.25 -1.04
C ASN A 86 4.75 -8.03 0.12
N GLN A 87 5.51 -7.38 1.01
CA GLN A 87 5.97 -8.03 2.24
C GLN A 87 4.80 -8.40 3.16
N CYS A 88 3.69 -7.66 3.09
CA CYS A 88 2.46 -7.93 3.84
C CYS A 88 1.56 -8.95 3.11
N LEU A 89 1.44 -8.84 1.78
CA LEU A 89 0.58 -9.71 0.98
C LEU A 89 1.18 -11.09 0.70
N ASN A 90 2.52 -11.16 0.69
CA ASN A 90 3.30 -12.35 0.31
C ASN A 90 2.80 -12.98 -1.01
N SER A 91 2.58 -12.14 -2.03
CA SER A 91 2.04 -12.55 -3.32
C SER A 91 3.16 -12.76 -4.34
N GLU A 92 3.31 -13.99 -4.81
CA GLU A 92 4.28 -14.33 -5.87
C GLU A 92 3.99 -13.59 -7.18
N ALA A 93 2.71 -13.47 -7.55
CA ALA A 93 2.28 -12.76 -8.75
C ALA A 93 2.67 -11.26 -8.69
N LEU A 94 2.49 -10.63 -7.52
CA LEU A 94 2.90 -9.25 -7.32
C LEU A 94 4.42 -9.11 -7.35
N GLU A 95 5.14 -10.08 -6.80
CA GLU A 95 6.60 -10.09 -6.85
C GLU A 95 7.14 -10.19 -8.29
N GLU A 96 6.55 -11.08 -9.10
CA GLU A 96 6.89 -11.22 -10.51
C GLU A 96 6.60 -9.95 -11.30
N TYR A 97 5.43 -9.34 -11.07
CA TYR A 97 5.06 -8.06 -11.66
C TYR A 97 6.10 -6.97 -11.36
N ILE A 98 6.49 -6.80 -10.08
CA ILE A 98 7.51 -5.83 -9.67
C ILE A 98 8.84 -6.09 -10.39
N ARG A 99 9.28 -7.35 -10.44
CA ARG A 99 10.52 -7.73 -11.12
C ARG A 99 10.45 -7.41 -12.61
N SER A 100 9.32 -7.69 -13.27
CA SER A 100 9.11 -7.40 -14.69
C SER A 100 9.21 -5.90 -14.98
N ARG A 101 8.47 -5.06 -14.24
CA ARG A 101 8.48 -3.60 -14.43
C ARG A 101 9.84 -2.96 -14.13
N ARG A 102 10.59 -3.45 -13.14
CA ARG A 102 11.98 -3.01 -12.91
C ARG A 102 12.92 -3.32 -14.09
N ARG A 103 12.67 -4.39 -14.86
CA ARG A 103 13.44 -4.68 -16.08
C ARG A 103 13.05 -3.75 -17.21
N GLU A 104 11.76 -3.44 -17.34
CA GLU A 104 11.23 -2.50 -18.33
C GLU A 104 11.79 -1.08 -18.14
N ILE A 105 11.79 -0.56 -16.91
CA ILE A 105 12.40 0.74 -16.60
C ILE A 105 13.85 0.78 -17.06
N ARG A 106 14.64 -0.26 -16.76
CA ARG A 106 16.04 -0.36 -17.21
C ARG A 106 16.19 -0.41 -18.74
N ARG A 107 15.18 -0.87 -19.48
CA ARG A 107 15.18 -0.83 -20.95
C ARG A 107 14.88 0.59 -21.43
N LEU A 108 13.86 1.25 -20.87
CA LEU A 108 13.50 2.63 -21.20
C LEU A 108 14.67 3.59 -20.93
N GLU A 109 15.32 3.48 -19.78
CA GLU A 109 16.47 4.34 -19.42
C GLU A 109 17.66 4.16 -20.37
N ARG A 110 17.89 2.95 -20.89
CA ARG A 110 18.95 2.71 -21.88
C ARG A 110 18.60 3.28 -23.25
N ASN A 111 17.32 3.19 -23.64
CA ASN A 111 16.85 3.73 -24.91
C ASN A 111 16.84 5.27 -24.92
N SER A 112 16.63 5.92 -23.77
CA SER A 112 16.74 7.39 -23.64
C SER A 112 18.18 7.92 -23.68
N ILE A 113 19.19 7.05 -23.61
CA ILE A 113 20.63 7.41 -23.63
C ILE A 113 21.24 7.21 -25.03
N SER A 114 20.50 6.59 -25.97
CA SER A 114 20.97 6.41 -27.35
C SER A 114 20.48 7.58 -28.22
N PRO A 115 21.39 8.41 -28.80
CA PRO A 115 21.06 9.56 -29.64
C PRO A 115 20.51 9.19 -31.02
#